data_AF-A0A3E0DYW7-F1
#
_entry.id   AF-A0A3E0DYW7-F1
#
_cell.length_a   1.000
_cell.length_b   1.000
_cell.length_c   1.000
_cell.angle_alpha   90.00
_cell.angle_beta   90.00
_cell.angle_gamma   90.00
#
_symmetry.space_group_name_H-M   'P 1'
#
loop_
_entity.id
_entity.type
_entity.pdbx_description
1 polymer ?
#
loop_
_entity_poly.entity_id
_entity_poly.type
_entity_poly.pdbx_seq_one_letter_code
_entity_poly.pdbx_strand_id
1 'polypeptide(L)'
;MNWLQRQLFSFLVFIGSIFPDNNKSIDLGSDYVIRDNKCIVPTNLYTDTEIYSKVIDYKFNDKFIIAKQTPKISSYKKLVREDLRTRLIIYDGFLKERNDKDYEKITTPSIVNSIKSDSLIYYRFKKNGLKENYYDKNLKIEEVVDSILKNDMFYKKILRNKINYWIINKLDNTRFGPFTRIEFENELKIKNINLQFE
;
A
#
# COMPACT_ATOMS: atom_id res chain seq x y z
N MET A 1 17.54 8.44 13.97
CA MET A 1 16.34 7.81 13.39
C MET A 1 15.35 8.93 13.07
N ASN A 2 15.19 9.31 11.80
CA ASN A 2 14.49 10.53 11.42
C ASN A 2 12.96 10.35 11.46
N TRP A 3 12.28 11.37 11.99
CA TRP A 3 10.83 11.42 12.25
C TRP A 3 9.93 11.09 11.04
N LEU A 4 10.45 11.22 9.81
CA LEU A 4 9.85 10.76 8.55
C LEU A 4 9.51 9.25 8.53
N GLN A 5 10.29 8.41 9.22
CA GLN A 5 10.06 6.95 9.24
C GLN A 5 8.87 6.53 10.11
N ARG A 6 8.43 7.39 11.06
CA ARG A 6 7.28 7.08 11.93
C ARG A 6 5.95 7.51 11.33
N GLN A 7 5.93 8.53 10.47
CA GLN A 7 4.71 9.05 9.85
C GLN A 7 4.32 8.31 8.55
N LEU A 8 5.26 7.62 7.90
CA LEU A 8 4.95 6.73 6.77
C LEU A 8 4.22 5.44 7.20
N PHE A 9 4.15 5.16 8.52
CA PHE A 9 3.60 3.93 9.09
C PHE A 9 2.15 4.03 9.57
N SER A 10 1.47 5.15 9.33
CA SER A 10 0.04 5.27 9.64
C SER A 10 -0.67 5.94 8.48
N PHE A 11 -1.70 5.25 7.98
CA PHE A 11 -2.60 5.65 6.90
C PHE A 11 -2.02 5.50 5.48
N LEU A 12 -1.91 4.24 5.02
CA LEU A 12 -2.23 3.88 3.64
C LEU A 12 -3.76 3.91 3.51
N VAL A 13 -4.32 5.11 3.28
CA VAL A 13 -5.75 5.28 3.03
C VAL A 13 -5.93 5.68 1.57
N PHE A 14 -6.72 4.85 0.88
CA PHE A 14 -7.12 4.88 -0.55
C PHE A 14 -6.07 4.37 -1.54
N ILE A 15 -6.28 3.17 -2.11
CA ILE A 15 -6.90 2.98 -3.45
C ILE A 15 -7.60 1.61 -3.51
N GLY A 16 -8.84 1.53 -3.03
CA GLY A 16 -9.71 0.38 -3.26
C GLY A 16 -10.25 0.28 -4.70
N SER A 17 -10.05 1.27 -5.58
CA SER A 17 -10.93 1.41 -6.75
C SER A 17 -10.37 2.11 -8.01
N ILE A 18 -9.05 2.16 -8.26
CA ILE A 18 -8.51 2.67 -9.56
C ILE A 18 -8.08 1.54 -10.52
N PHE A 19 -8.65 0.35 -10.39
CA PHE A 19 -8.55 -0.64 -11.47
C PHE A 19 -9.97 -1.09 -11.85
N PRO A 20 -10.42 -0.84 -13.09
CA PRO A 20 -11.73 -1.29 -13.55
C PRO A 20 -11.84 -2.81 -13.40
N ASP A 21 -12.96 -3.22 -12.81
CA ASP A 21 -13.29 -4.56 -12.33
C ASP A 21 -13.71 -5.51 -13.48
N ASN A 22 -12.96 -5.47 -14.60
CA ASN A 22 -13.18 -6.35 -15.75
C ASN A 22 -12.24 -7.58 -15.75
N ASN A 23 -11.53 -7.80 -14.66
CA ASN A 23 -10.37 -8.69 -14.61
C ASN A 23 -10.65 -9.95 -13.82
N LYS A 24 -10.09 -11.07 -14.26
CA LYS A 24 -10.26 -12.38 -13.62
C LYS A 24 -9.65 -12.29 -12.21
N SER A 25 -10.49 -12.41 -11.20
CA SER A 25 -10.05 -12.58 -9.82
C SER A 25 -10.23 -14.04 -9.40
N ILE A 26 -9.32 -14.53 -8.57
CA ILE A 26 -9.49 -15.83 -7.91
C ILE A 26 -9.74 -15.54 -6.43
N ASP A 27 -10.87 -16.03 -5.94
CA ASP A 27 -11.24 -15.95 -4.53
C ASP A 27 -10.34 -16.85 -3.68
N LEU A 28 -9.76 -16.27 -2.62
CA LEU A 28 -8.90 -16.93 -1.64
C LEU A 28 -9.63 -17.14 -0.29
N GLY A 29 -10.92 -16.84 -0.26
CA GLY A 29 -11.81 -16.89 0.89
C GLY A 29 -11.57 -15.75 1.89
N SER A 30 -12.55 -15.57 2.77
CA SER A 30 -12.51 -14.57 3.86
C SER A 30 -12.18 -13.16 3.36
N ASP A 31 -12.88 -12.74 2.31
CA ASP A 31 -12.72 -11.44 1.67
C ASP A 31 -11.36 -11.23 0.98
N TYR A 32 -10.61 -12.25 0.58
CA TYR A 32 -9.36 -12.07 -0.17
C TYR A 32 -9.47 -12.51 -1.63
N VAL A 33 -8.83 -11.76 -2.53
CA VAL A 33 -8.72 -12.12 -3.94
C VAL A 33 -7.29 -11.96 -4.43
N ILE A 34 -6.90 -12.79 -5.40
CA ILE A 34 -5.75 -12.49 -6.26
C ILE A 34 -6.24 -11.88 -7.57
N ARG A 35 -5.71 -10.71 -7.92
CA ARG A 35 -6.03 -9.97 -9.14
C ARG A 35 -5.06 -10.32 -10.28
N ASP A 36 -5.43 -10.02 -11.53
CA ASP A 36 -4.62 -10.28 -12.74
C ASP A 36 -3.20 -9.68 -12.71
N ASN A 37 -3.00 -8.58 -11.98
CA ASN A 37 -1.68 -8.00 -11.74
C ASN A 37 -0.83 -8.80 -10.72
N LYS A 38 -1.32 -9.98 -10.32
CA LYS A 38 -0.74 -10.89 -9.34
C LYS A 38 -0.50 -10.20 -8.00
N CYS A 39 -1.52 -9.49 -7.51
CA CYS A 39 -1.55 -8.91 -6.18
C CYS A 39 -2.63 -9.61 -5.36
N ILE A 40 -2.32 -9.94 -4.12
CA ILE A 40 -3.30 -10.47 -3.17
C ILE A 40 -3.83 -9.28 -2.38
N VAL A 41 -5.13 -9.05 -2.40
CA VAL A 41 -5.77 -7.93 -1.74
C VAL A 41 -7.01 -8.39 -0.98
N PRO A 42 -7.33 -7.75 0.15
CA PRO A 42 -8.67 -7.85 0.69
C PRO A 42 -9.68 -7.12 -0.22
N THR A 43 -10.91 -7.62 -0.23
CA THR A 43 -12.08 -7.08 -0.94
C THR A 43 -12.81 -6.05 -0.09
N ASN A 44 -12.67 -6.14 1.24
CA ASN A 44 -13.07 -5.09 2.16
C ASN A 44 -12.01 -3.96 2.19
N LEU A 45 -12.42 -2.77 2.66
CA LEU A 45 -11.65 -1.52 2.56
C LEU A 45 -10.31 -1.49 3.34
N TYR A 46 -9.87 -2.59 3.94
CA TYR A 46 -8.68 -2.65 4.79
C TYR A 46 -7.42 -3.02 4.00
N THR A 47 -6.70 -2.05 3.46
CA THR A 47 -5.58 -2.29 2.52
C THR A 47 -4.25 -2.72 3.15
N ASP A 48 -4.11 -2.76 4.47
CA ASP A 48 -2.81 -2.93 5.14
C ASP A 48 -2.19 -4.33 4.96
N THR A 49 -2.99 -5.30 4.51
CA THR A 49 -2.57 -6.68 4.25
C THR A 49 -2.28 -7.01 2.79
N GLU A 50 -2.43 -6.05 1.88
CA GLU A 50 -2.18 -6.27 0.45
C GLU A 50 -0.74 -6.76 0.20
N ILE A 51 -0.58 -7.77 -0.66
CA ILE A 51 0.73 -8.18 -1.19
C ILE A 51 0.82 -7.70 -2.63
N TYR A 52 1.35 -6.49 -2.79
CA TYR A 52 1.65 -5.87 -4.07
C TYR A 52 3.14 -6.00 -4.38
N SER A 53 3.64 -6.32 -5.57
CA SER A 53 2.99 -6.92 -6.73
C SER A 53 3.81 -8.12 -7.21
N LYS A 54 3.31 -8.85 -8.21
CA LYS A 54 3.99 -10.01 -8.81
C LYS A 54 4.19 -11.16 -7.81
N VAL A 55 3.08 -11.56 -7.20
CA VAL A 55 2.95 -12.87 -6.54
C VAL A 55 3.15 -13.94 -7.61
N ILE A 56 4.14 -14.79 -7.44
CA ILE A 56 4.50 -15.85 -8.39
C ILE A 56 3.94 -17.21 -7.99
N ASP A 57 3.60 -17.38 -6.71
CA ASP A 57 3.00 -18.60 -6.16
C ASP A 57 2.25 -18.24 -4.88
N TYR A 58 1.17 -18.96 -4.58
CA TYR A 58 0.37 -18.79 -3.37
C TYR A 58 -0.37 -20.09 -3.01
N LYS A 59 -0.56 -20.32 -1.71
CA LYS A 59 -1.42 -21.38 -1.18
C LYS A 59 -2.24 -20.79 -0.03
N PHE A 60 -3.42 -21.33 0.20
CA PHE A 60 -4.31 -20.83 1.23
C PHE A 60 -5.17 -21.94 1.83
N ASN A 61 -5.68 -21.68 3.02
CA ASN A 61 -6.72 -22.47 3.69
C ASN A 61 -7.71 -21.50 4.36
N ASP A 62 -8.59 -21.97 5.24
CA ASP A 62 -9.60 -21.13 5.89
C ASP A 62 -9.02 -20.02 6.77
N LYS A 63 -7.78 -20.16 7.25
CA LYS A 63 -7.17 -19.23 8.22
C LYS A 63 -6.03 -18.39 7.63
N PHE A 64 -5.28 -18.93 6.68
CA PHE A 64 -4.04 -18.32 6.21
C PHE A 64 -3.94 -18.30 4.69
N ILE A 65 -3.23 -17.29 4.20
CA ILE A 65 -2.68 -17.24 2.84
C ILE A 65 -1.17 -17.15 2.97
N ILE A 66 -0.44 -18.01 2.26
CA ILE A 66 1.00 -17.87 2.07
C ILE A 66 1.25 -17.45 0.63
N ALA A 67 2.20 -16.54 0.43
CA ALA A 67 2.52 -16.05 -0.91
C ALA A 67 4.03 -15.89 -1.12
N LYS A 68 4.45 -16.20 -2.34
CA LYS A 68 5.80 -16.01 -2.86
C LYS A 68 5.76 -14.87 -3.87
N GLN A 69 6.67 -13.92 -3.76
CA GLN A 69 6.66 -12.72 -4.55
C GLN A 69 8.03 -12.44 -5.16
N THR A 70 8.06 -12.00 -6.42
CA THR A 70 9.24 -11.39 -7.02
C THR A 70 9.04 -9.88 -7.10
N PRO A 71 9.58 -9.08 -6.16
CA PRO A 71 9.33 -7.65 -6.13
C PRO A 71 9.84 -6.98 -7.42
N LYS A 72 9.06 -6.05 -7.95
CA LYS A 72 9.41 -5.27 -9.15
C LYS A 72 9.43 -3.79 -8.80
N ILE A 73 10.61 -3.18 -8.81
CA ILE A 73 10.80 -1.78 -8.41
C ILE A 73 9.87 -0.82 -9.16
N SER A 74 9.70 -1.00 -10.47
CA SER A 74 8.82 -0.13 -11.27
C SER A 74 7.35 -0.26 -10.90
N SER A 75 6.90 -1.43 -10.43
CA SER A 75 5.54 -1.58 -9.90
C SER A 75 5.36 -0.78 -8.61
N TYR A 76 6.32 -0.87 -7.68
CA TYR A 76 6.27 -0.12 -6.43
C TYR A 76 6.40 1.39 -6.65
N LYS A 77 7.28 1.82 -7.57
CA LYS A 77 7.35 3.23 -7.99
C LYS A 77 5.98 3.74 -8.45
N LYS A 78 5.33 3.01 -9.34
CA LYS A 78 3.98 3.35 -9.81
C LYS A 78 2.99 3.45 -8.66
N LEU A 79 2.94 2.45 -7.77
CA LEU A 79 2.01 2.43 -6.65
C LEU A 79 2.21 3.62 -5.69
N VAL A 80 3.44 3.84 -5.21
CA VAL A 80 3.74 4.95 -4.28
C VAL A 80 3.50 6.30 -4.94
N ARG A 81 3.79 6.42 -6.25
CA ARG A 81 3.50 7.64 -6.99
C ARG A 81 2.01 7.94 -7.09
N GLU A 82 1.19 6.96 -7.46
CA GLU A 82 -0.26 7.16 -7.57
C GLU A 82 -0.90 7.45 -6.20
N ASP A 83 -0.43 6.81 -5.12
CA ASP A 83 -0.83 7.12 -3.74
C ASP A 83 -0.55 8.58 -3.39
N LEU A 84 0.72 9.00 -3.49
CA LEU A 84 1.14 10.37 -3.18
C LEU A 84 0.38 11.40 -4.01
N ARG A 85 0.20 11.12 -5.30
CA ARG A 85 -0.55 11.98 -6.20
C ARG A 85 -2.01 12.12 -5.78
N THR A 86 -2.67 11.01 -5.45
CA THR A 86 -4.07 11.00 -5.03
C THR A 86 -4.25 11.81 -3.74
N ARG A 87 -3.35 11.62 -2.76
CA ARG A 87 -3.36 12.37 -1.50
C ARG A 87 -3.18 13.87 -1.71
N LEU A 88 -2.29 14.28 -2.62
CA LEU A 88 -2.11 15.69 -2.98
C LEU A 88 -3.37 16.29 -3.62
N ILE A 89 -4.05 15.55 -4.51
CA ILE A 89 -5.30 15.99 -5.16
C ILE A 89 -6.41 16.14 -4.13
N ILE A 90 -6.59 15.15 -3.26
CA ILE A 90 -7.62 15.17 -2.20
C ILE A 90 -7.38 16.36 -1.26
N TYR A 91 -6.13 16.60 -0.86
CA TYR A 91 -5.81 17.73 0.02
C TYR A 91 -6.01 19.09 -0.65
N ASP A 92 -5.65 19.23 -1.94
CA ASP A 92 -5.91 20.45 -2.71
C ASP A 92 -7.41 20.75 -2.84
N GLY A 93 -8.22 19.72 -3.10
CA GLY A 93 -9.69 19.82 -3.08
C GLY A 93 -10.23 20.23 -1.71
N PHE A 94 -9.77 19.58 -0.64
CA PHE A 94 -10.12 19.97 0.73
C PHE A 94 -9.81 21.44 1.02
N LEU A 95 -8.65 21.96 0.62
CA LEU A 95 -8.32 23.38 0.85
C LEU A 95 -9.28 24.35 0.12
N LYS A 96 -9.77 23.96 -1.06
CA LYS A 96 -10.70 24.77 -1.88
C LYS A 96 -12.12 24.73 -1.34
N GLU A 97 -12.56 23.55 -0.89
CA GLU A 97 -13.97 23.27 -0.59
C GLU A 97 -14.29 23.23 0.92
N ARG A 98 -13.29 23.26 1.82
CA ARG A 98 -13.51 23.13 3.28
C ARG A 98 -14.45 24.17 3.91
N ASN A 99 -14.70 25.29 3.23
CA ASN A 99 -15.61 26.33 3.72
C ASN A 99 -17.01 26.22 3.07
N ASP A 100 -17.22 25.24 2.19
CA ASP A 100 -18.50 24.94 1.57
C ASP A 100 -19.39 24.19 2.57
N LYS A 101 -20.61 24.69 2.78
CA LYS A 101 -21.60 24.10 3.69
C LYS A 101 -22.05 22.71 3.23
N ASP A 102 -21.93 22.40 1.95
CA ASP A 102 -22.27 21.09 1.41
C ASP A 102 -21.12 20.08 1.60
N TYR A 103 -19.87 20.54 1.71
CA TYR A 103 -18.72 19.69 2.02
C TYR A 103 -18.85 19.03 3.41
N GLU A 104 -19.32 19.78 4.41
CA GLU A 104 -19.56 19.26 5.77
C GLU A 104 -20.69 18.21 5.83
N LYS A 105 -21.63 18.23 4.87
CA LYS A 105 -22.73 17.26 4.82
C LYS A 105 -22.30 15.91 4.23
N ILE A 106 -21.30 15.92 3.34
CA ILE A 106 -20.84 14.72 2.62
C ILE A 106 -19.53 14.15 3.18
N THR A 107 -18.88 14.83 4.13
CA THR A 107 -17.62 14.37 4.74
C THR A 107 -17.77 14.15 6.24
N THR A 108 -17.24 13.01 6.73
CA THR A 108 -17.26 12.72 8.17
C THR A 108 -16.05 13.35 8.85
N PRO A 109 -16.11 13.65 10.17
CA PRO A 109 -14.95 14.13 10.92
C PRO A 109 -13.72 13.21 10.81
N SER A 110 -13.95 11.90 10.69
CA SER A 110 -12.88 10.92 10.50
C SER A 110 -12.16 11.13 9.16
N ILE A 111 -12.90 11.31 8.06
CA ILE A 111 -12.33 11.60 6.73
C ILE A 111 -11.55 12.91 6.77
N VAL A 112 -12.12 13.96 7.37
CA VAL A 112 -11.44 15.26 7.50
C VAL A 112 -10.12 15.12 8.28
N ASN A 113 -10.10 14.33 9.36
CA ASN A 113 -8.87 14.10 10.13
C ASN A 113 -7.82 13.33 9.31
N SER A 114 -8.22 12.31 8.53
CA SER A 114 -7.32 11.59 7.63
C SER A 114 -6.76 12.48 6.52
N ILE A 115 -7.55 13.40 5.97
CA ILE A 115 -7.03 14.39 5.00
C ILE A 115 -6.05 15.34 5.70
N LYS A 116 -6.38 15.83 6.90
CA LYS A 116 -5.52 16.75 7.65
C LYS A 116 -4.17 16.12 8.05
N SER A 117 -4.09 14.81 8.27
CA SER A 117 -2.78 14.15 8.52
C SER A 117 -1.82 14.27 7.34
N ASP A 118 -2.33 14.50 6.13
CA ASP A 118 -1.52 14.65 4.92
C ASP A 118 -1.02 16.08 4.70
N SER A 119 -1.42 17.02 5.56
CA SER A 119 -1.06 18.43 5.48
C SER A 119 0.45 18.65 5.39
N LEU A 120 1.23 17.93 6.19
CA LEU A 120 2.68 18.05 6.19
C LEU A 120 3.30 17.62 4.85
N ILE A 121 2.81 16.51 4.28
CA ILE A 121 3.25 16.00 2.99
C ILE A 121 2.95 17.06 1.93
N TYR A 122 1.72 17.57 1.90
CA TYR A 122 1.28 18.62 1.00
C TYR A 122 2.14 19.89 1.10
N TYR A 123 2.38 20.41 2.31
CA TYR A 123 3.15 21.64 2.50
C TYR A 123 4.61 21.48 2.08
N ARG A 124 5.24 20.33 2.33
CA ARG A 124 6.61 20.06 1.86
C ARG A 124 6.69 20.05 0.35
N PHE A 125 5.71 19.41 -0.28
CA PHE A 125 5.58 19.35 -1.73
C PHE A 125 5.38 20.76 -2.34
N LYS A 126 4.49 21.58 -1.79
CA LYS A 126 4.32 22.99 -2.20
C LYS A 126 5.57 23.83 -1.98
N LYS A 127 6.22 23.74 -0.81
CA LYS A 127 7.45 24.49 -0.46
C LYS A 127 8.60 24.17 -1.41
N ASN A 128 8.71 22.92 -1.84
CA ASN A 128 9.73 22.48 -2.80
C ASN A 128 9.38 22.86 -4.25
N GLY A 129 8.41 23.75 -4.47
CA GLY A 129 8.11 24.36 -5.75
C GLY A 129 7.24 23.51 -6.67
N LEU A 130 6.38 22.65 -6.13
CA LEU A 130 5.29 22.07 -6.92
C LEU A 130 4.38 23.18 -7.42
N LYS A 131 4.65 23.62 -8.66
CA LYS A 131 3.81 24.56 -9.39
C LYS A 131 2.53 23.85 -9.83
N GLU A 132 1.52 24.62 -10.20
CA GLU A 132 0.21 24.08 -10.55
C GLU A 132 0.22 23.24 -11.83
N ASN A 133 1.24 23.40 -12.67
CA ASN A 133 1.42 22.64 -13.90
C ASN A 133 1.66 21.14 -13.63
N TYR A 134 1.04 20.32 -14.47
CA TYR A 134 1.01 18.87 -14.32
C TYR A 134 2.39 18.19 -14.50
N TYR A 135 3.28 18.81 -15.28
CA TYR A 135 4.59 18.24 -15.62
C TYR A 135 5.59 18.33 -14.46
N ASP A 136 5.72 19.50 -13.81
CA ASP A 136 6.58 19.67 -12.62
C ASP A 136 6.04 18.85 -11.44
N LYS A 137 4.72 18.58 -11.43
CA LYS A 137 4.07 17.65 -10.51
C LYS A 137 4.64 16.24 -10.56
N ASN A 138 4.76 15.68 -11.76
CA ASN A 138 5.23 14.31 -11.88
C ASN A 138 6.71 14.18 -11.50
N LEU A 139 7.57 15.11 -11.93
CA LEU A 139 9.02 15.00 -11.73
C LEU A 139 9.41 15.08 -10.23
N LYS A 140 8.79 15.97 -9.47
CA LYS A 140 9.03 16.09 -8.01
C LYS A 140 8.45 14.93 -7.21
N ILE A 141 7.34 14.36 -7.66
CA ILE A 141 6.79 13.16 -7.02
C ILE A 141 7.74 11.98 -7.24
N GLU A 142 8.30 11.81 -8.45
CA GLU A 142 9.27 10.73 -8.73
C GLU A 142 10.51 10.81 -7.84
N GLU A 143 11.06 12.01 -7.60
CA GLU A 143 12.21 12.19 -6.67
C GLU A 143 11.87 11.75 -5.24
N VAL A 144 10.67 12.08 -4.77
CA VAL A 144 10.20 11.68 -3.43
C VAL A 144 9.95 10.18 -3.38
N VAL A 145 9.33 9.61 -4.40
CA VAL A 145 9.12 8.15 -4.54
C VAL A 145 10.46 7.42 -4.49
N ASP A 146 11.45 7.89 -5.25
CA ASP A 146 12.79 7.28 -5.26
C ASP A 146 13.47 7.37 -3.90
N SER A 147 13.32 8.49 -3.20
CA SER A 147 13.81 8.64 -1.84
C SER A 147 13.10 7.69 -0.86
N ILE A 148 11.79 7.53 -0.95
CA ILE A 148 11.01 6.60 -0.12
C ILE A 148 11.50 5.17 -0.35
N LEU A 149 11.51 4.71 -1.60
CA LEU A 149 11.93 3.33 -1.92
C LEU A 149 13.38 3.06 -1.53
N LYS A 150 14.26 4.09 -1.62
CA LYS A 150 15.66 3.97 -1.26
C LYS A 150 15.91 4.00 0.24
N ASN A 151 15.11 4.72 1.04
CA ASN A 151 15.43 5.03 2.44
C ASN A 151 14.53 4.35 3.46
N ASP A 152 13.28 4.07 3.11
CA ASP A 152 12.31 3.44 3.99
C ASP A 152 12.68 1.97 4.27
N MET A 153 12.56 1.54 5.53
CA MET A 153 13.01 0.21 5.94
C MET A 153 12.15 -0.91 5.33
N PHE A 154 10.84 -0.68 5.18
CA PHE A 154 9.94 -1.67 4.60
C PHE A 154 10.26 -1.87 3.12
N TYR A 155 10.34 -0.78 2.34
CA TYR A 155 10.69 -0.88 0.92
C TYR A 155 12.11 -1.40 0.70
N LYS A 156 13.09 -1.00 1.52
CA LYS A 156 14.44 -1.59 1.49
C LYS A 156 14.39 -3.09 1.70
N LYS A 157 13.65 -3.57 2.70
CA LYS A 157 13.57 -5.01 3.01
C LYS A 157 12.96 -5.78 1.85
N ILE A 158 11.86 -5.27 1.28
CA ILE A 158 11.20 -5.86 0.12
C ILE A 158 12.15 -5.92 -1.08
N LEU A 159 12.72 -4.78 -1.47
CA LEU A 159 13.46 -4.64 -2.73
C LEU A 159 14.87 -5.23 -2.69
N ARG A 160 15.42 -5.51 -1.49
CA ARG A 160 16.72 -6.18 -1.33
C ARG A 160 16.67 -7.65 -1.75
N ASN A 161 15.53 -8.31 -1.58
CA ASN A 161 15.41 -9.74 -1.83
C ASN A 161 14.92 -10.02 -3.26
N LYS A 162 15.47 -11.04 -3.92
CA LYS A 162 14.95 -11.51 -5.22
C LYS A 162 13.56 -12.16 -5.09
N ILE A 163 13.32 -12.81 -3.95
CA ILE A 163 12.06 -13.46 -3.61
C ILE A 163 11.71 -13.07 -2.18
N ASN A 164 10.48 -12.60 -1.99
CA ASN A 164 9.89 -12.38 -0.67
C ASN A 164 8.82 -13.43 -0.42
N TYR A 165 8.72 -13.84 0.83
CA TYR A 165 7.66 -14.70 1.33
C TYR A 165 6.78 -13.92 2.30
N TRP A 166 5.50 -14.24 2.29
CA TRP A 166 4.48 -13.53 3.05
C TRP A 166 3.50 -14.53 3.67
N ILE A 167 2.95 -14.14 4.81
CA ILE A 167 1.85 -14.85 5.47
C ILE A 167 0.77 -13.81 5.74
N ILE A 168 -0.47 -14.09 5.38
CA ILE A 168 -1.64 -13.33 5.80
C ILE A 168 -2.46 -14.22 6.73
N ASN A 169 -2.77 -13.71 7.91
CA ASN A 169 -3.79 -14.27 8.78
C ASN A 169 -5.13 -13.60 8.44
N LYS A 170 -6.09 -14.41 7.97
CA LYS A 170 -7.39 -13.95 7.50
C LYS A 170 -8.33 -13.57 8.64
N LEU A 171 -8.10 -14.10 9.86
CA LEU A 171 -8.99 -13.87 11.00
C LEU A 171 -8.85 -12.47 11.60
N ASP A 172 -7.62 -12.00 11.74
CA ASP A 172 -7.30 -10.69 12.34
C ASP A 172 -6.88 -9.65 11.29
N ASN A 173 -6.92 -10.02 10.01
CA ASN A 173 -6.49 -9.20 8.90
C ASN A 173 -5.06 -8.66 9.12
N THR A 174 -4.12 -9.56 9.42
CA THR A 174 -2.70 -9.21 9.61
C THR A 174 -1.81 -9.84 8.54
N ARG A 175 -0.80 -9.09 8.10
CA ARG A 175 0.22 -9.54 7.14
C ARG A 175 1.59 -9.55 7.78
N PHE A 176 2.26 -10.70 7.70
CA PHE A 176 3.62 -10.92 8.15
C PHE A 176 4.56 -11.00 6.95
N GLY A 177 5.69 -10.31 7.07
CA GLY A 177 6.73 -10.24 6.03
C GLY A 177 7.18 -8.81 5.73
N PRO A 178 7.97 -8.60 4.67
CA PRO A 178 8.51 -9.65 3.80
C PRO A 178 9.52 -10.52 4.54
N PHE A 179 9.54 -11.81 4.23
CA PHE A 179 10.49 -12.78 4.77
C PHE A 179 11.45 -13.30 3.70
N THR A 180 12.65 -13.68 4.13
CA THR A 180 13.49 -14.66 3.44
C THR A 180 12.88 -16.07 3.59
N ARG A 181 13.38 -17.05 2.83
CA ARG A 181 12.88 -18.43 2.93
C ARG A 181 13.00 -19.01 4.34
N ILE A 182 14.15 -18.79 4.99
CA ILE A 182 14.42 -19.32 6.34
C ILE A 182 13.51 -18.66 7.38
N GLU A 183 13.36 -17.32 7.33
CA GLU A 183 12.45 -16.60 8.23
C GLU A 183 11.00 -17.09 8.05
N PHE A 184 10.57 -17.31 6.81
CA PHE A 184 9.24 -17.80 6.49
C PHE A 184 8.99 -19.21 7.04
N GLU A 185 9.90 -20.16 6.78
CA GLU A 185 9.78 -21.53 7.29
C GLU A 185 9.76 -21.59 8.82
N ASN A 186 10.53 -20.72 9.48
CA ASN A 186 10.49 -20.58 10.93
C ASN A 186 9.15 -20.01 11.41
N GLU A 187 8.63 -18.98 10.74
CA GLU A 187 7.35 -18.37 11.11
C GLU A 187 6.17 -19.35 10.93
N LEU A 188 6.19 -20.18 9.87
CA LEU A 188 5.20 -21.24 9.68
C LEU A 188 5.21 -22.23 10.85
N LYS A 189 6.38 -22.62 11.34
CA LYS A 189 6.51 -23.52 12.51
C LYS A 189 6.00 -22.86 13.79
N ILE A 190 6.42 -21.62 14.06
CA ILE A 190 6.02 -20.87 15.26
C ILE A 190 4.50 -20.70 15.31
N LYS A 191 3.87 -20.40 14.17
CA LYS A 191 2.42 -20.20 14.07
C LYS A 191 1.63 -21.49 13.82
N ASN A 192 2.29 -22.65 13.76
CA ASN A 192 1.69 -23.96 13.45
C ASN A 192 0.84 -23.94 12.15
N ILE A 193 1.37 -23.34 11.09
CA ILE A 193 0.70 -23.21 9.79
C ILE A 193 1.10 -24.39 8.90
N ASN A 194 0.13 -25.25 8.59
CA ASN A 194 0.32 -26.38 7.68
C ASN A 194 -0.01 -26.00 6.22
N LEU A 195 0.82 -25.13 5.64
CA LEU A 195 0.80 -24.77 4.21
C LEU A 195 2.23 -24.78 3.68
N GLN A 196 2.44 -25.28 2.46
CA GLN A 196 3.76 -25.38 1.85
C GLN A 196 3.68 -25.08 0.35
N PHE A 197 4.72 -24.43 -0.19
CA PHE A 197 4.91 -24.34 -1.63
C PHE A 197 5.46 -25.67 -2.17
N GLU A 198 5.20 -25.95 -3.44
CA GLU A 198 5.79 -27.08 -4.17
C GLU A 198 7.29 -26.87 -4.46
#